data_AF-A0A3D1T856-F1
#
_entry.id   AF-A0A3D1T856-F1
#
_cell.length_a   1.000
_cell.length_b   1.000
_cell.length_c   1.000
_cell.angle_alpha   90.00
_cell.angle_beta   90.00
_cell.angle_gamma   90.00
#
_symmetry.space_group_name_H-M   'P 1'
#
loop_
_entity.id
_entity.type
_entity.pdbx_description
1 polymer ?
#
loop_
_entity_poly.entity_id
_entity_poly.type
_entity_poly.pdbx_seq_one_letter_code
_entity_poly.pdbx_strand_id
1 'polypeptide(L)' 'SFEQLEITQTGVPNYLANRLFNGSYGEEWTLRKVCRRFVWHDRIHAKAMYRMACKTFGAETVPNIFGFLI' A
#
# COMPACT_ATOMS: atom_id res chain seq x y z
N SER A 1 -14.37 -8.78 -9.36
CA SER A 1 -13.06 -8.67 -10.03
C SER A 1 -12.37 -7.38 -9.57
N PHE A 2 -11.04 -7.34 -9.47
CA PHE A 2 -10.27 -6.09 -9.24
C PHE A 2 -10.64 -5.01 -10.28
N GLU A 3 -11.00 -5.45 -11.48
CA GLU A 3 -11.53 -4.62 -12.56
C GLU A 3 -12.82 -3.87 -12.18
N GLN A 4 -13.64 -4.39 -11.25
CA GLN A 4 -14.84 -3.68 -10.76
C GLN A 4 -14.49 -2.45 -9.89
N LEU A 5 -13.24 -2.35 -9.43
CA LEU A 5 -12.71 -1.17 -8.72
C LEU A 5 -11.98 -0.19 -9.66
N GLU A 6 -11.61 -0.62 -10.87
CA GLU A 6 -10.90 0.19 -11.87
C GLU A 6 -11.84 0.88 -12.88
N ILE A 7 -13.16 0.63 -12.81
CA ILE A 7 -14.14 1.38 -13.60
C ILE A 7 -14.23 2.80 -13.05
N THR A 8 -13.39 3.70 -13.57
CA THR A 8 -13.54 5.15 -13.49
C THR A 8 -14.69 5.58 -14.40
N GLN A 9 -15.90 5.39 -13.89
CA GLN A 9 -16.97 6.36 -14.09
C GLN A 9 -17.37 6.85 -12.70
N THR A 10 -17.36 8.17 -12.55
CA THR A 10 -17.71 8.90 -11.34
C THR A 10 -18.86 8.28 -10.55
N GLY A 11 -18.56 7.80 -9.34
CA GLY A 11 -19.55 7.62 -8.29
C GLY A 11 -20.11 6.21 -8.14
N VAL A 12 -19.30 5.27 -7.64
CA VAL A 12 -19.88 4.17 -6.85
C VAL A 12 -20.52 4.83 -5.62
N PRO A 13 -21.86 4.88 -5.53
CA PRO A 13 -22.50 5.55 -4.40
C PRO A 13 -22.09 4.82 -3.13
N ASN A 14 -21.65 5.58 -2.13
CA ASN A 14 -21.18 5.03 -0.86
C ASN A 14 -19.90 4.18 -0.95
N TYR A 15 -18.96 4.48 -1.84
CA TYR A 15 -17.64 3.80 -1.86
C TYR A 15 -16.92 3.88 -0.51
N LEU A 16 -17.17 4.94 0.27
CA LEU A 16 -16.66 5.11 1.64
C LEU A 16 -17.40 4.29 2.71
N ALA A 17 -18.50 3.60 2.38
CA ALA A 17 -19.24 2.77 3.34
C ALA A 17 -18.52 1.48 3.75
N ASN A 18 -17.27 1.28 3.30
CA ASN A 18 -16.41 0.18 3.71
C ASN A 18 -17.08 -1.21 3.60
N ARG A 19 -17.85 -1.40 2.53
CA ARG A 19 -18.56 -2.66 2.27
C ARG A 19 -17.58 -3.83 2.12
N LEU A 20 -18.07 -5.01 2.44
CA LEU A 20 -17.37 -6.28 2.25
C LEU A 20 -17.54 -6.74 0.80
N PHE A 21 -16.45 -7.14 0.17
CA PHE A 21 -16.39 -7.70 -1.18
C PHE A 21 -15.70 -9.05 -1.12
N ASN A 22 -16.30 -10.08 -1.70
CA ASN A 22 -15.64 -11.37 -1.86
C ASN A 22 -14.74 -11.29 -3.09
N GLY A 23 -13.44 -11.35 -2.85
CA GLY A 23 -12.40 -11.39 -3.88
C GLY A 23 -12.13 -12.80 -4.38
N SER A 24 -11.18 -12.90 -5.30
CA SER A 24 -10.67 -14.19 -5.78
C SER A 24 -10.08 -15.00 -4.62
N TYR A 25 -10.05 -16.32 -4.77
CA TYR A 25 -9.49 -17.25 -3.77
C TYR A 25 -10.21 -17.24 -2.42
N GLY A 26 -11.47 -16.78 -2.36
CA GLY A 26 -12.27 -16.74 -1.13
C GLY A 26 -11.83 -15.68 -0.13
N GLU A 27 -11.01 -14.70 -0.56
CA GLU A 27 -10.55 -13.64 0.32
C GLU A 27 -11.56 -12.49 0.41
N GLU A 28 -11.89 -12.06 1.62
CA GLU A 28 -12.75 -10.92 1.86
C GLU A 28 -11.98 -9.58 1.83
N TRP A 29 -12.54 -8.58 1.16
CA TRP A 29 -11.94 -7.27 0.94
C TRP A 29 -12.85 -6.14 1.38
N THR A 30 -12.28 -5.14 2.04
CA THR A 30 -12.93 -3.87 2.37
C THR A 30 -12.03 -2.72 1.94
N LEU A 31 -12.57 -1.53 1.70
CA LEU A 31 -11.77 -0.35 1.36
C LEU A 31 -10.68 -0.10 2.42
N ARG A 32 -11.03 -0.22 3.70
CA ARG A 32 -10.07 -0.11 4.83
C ARG A 32 -8.94 -1.15 4.72
N LYS A 33 -9.25 -2.40 4.38
CA LYS A 33 -8.24 -3.45 4.21
C LYS A 33 -7.30 -3.11 3.05
N VAL A 34 -7.85 -2.66 1.92
CA VAL A 34 -7.06 -2.25 0.75
C VAL A 34 -6.14 -1.07 1.11
N CYS A 35 -6.66 0.02 1.66
CA CYS A 35 -5.85 1.18 2.05
C CYS A 35 -4.75 0.83 3.06
N ARG A 36 -5.06 0.01 4.07
CA ARG A 36 -4.05 -0.47 5.03
C ARG A 36 -2.95 -1.28 4.34
N ARG A 37 -3.32 -2.19 3.43
CA ARG A 37 -2.33 -2.98 2.68
C ARG A 37 -1.49 -2.12 1.74
N PHE A 38 -2.08 -1.12 1.11
CA PHE A 38 -1.37 -0.17 0.25
C PHE A 38 -0.30 0.61 1.02
N VAL A 39 -0.67 1.26 2.13
CA VAL A 39 0.28 2.00 2.97
C VAL A 39 1.33 1.08 3.57
N TRP A 40 0.94 -0.11 4.02
CA TRP A 40 1.88 -1.09 4.55
C TRP A 40 2.90 -1.56 3.50
N HIS A 41 2.41 -1.90 2.30
CA HIS A 41 3.23 -2.33 1.17
C HIS A 41 4.24 -1.25 0.76
N ASP A 42 3.78 0.00 0.65
CA ASP A 42 4.65 1.13 0.35
C ASP A 42 5.74 1.30 1.41
N ARG A 43 5.38 1.21 2.69
CA ARG A 43 6.33 1.33 3.80
C ARG A 43 7.39 0.22 3.79
N ILE A 44 7.03 -1.03 3.50
CA ILE A 44 8.02 -2.13 3.43
C ILE A 44 8.97 -1.97 2.24
N HIS A 45 8.46 -1.48 1.10
CA HIS A 45 9.27 -1.19 -0.08
C HIS A 45 10.23 -0.04 0.19
N ALA A 46 9.75 1.06 0.78
CA ALA A 46 10.59 2.18 1.19
C ALA A 46 11.71 1.73 2.15
N LYS A 47 11.41 0.87 3.13
CA LYS A 47 12.44 0.32 4.04
C LYS A 47 13.46 -0.55 3.30
N ALA A 48 13.03 -1.37 2.37
CA ALA A 48 13.93 -2.20 1.57
C ALA A 48 14.84 -1.34 0.67
N MET A 49 14.28 -0.35 -0.01
CA MET A 49 15.03 0.61 -0.83
C MET A 49 16.02 1.42 -0.01
N TYR A 50 15.62 1.91 1.18
CA TYR A 50 16.53 2.62 2.09
C TYR A 50 17.71 1.74 2.51
N ARG A 51 17.45 0.50 2.95
CA ARG A 51 18.51 -0.45 3.32
C ARG A 51 19.45 -0.76 2.15
N MET A 52 18.92 -0.87 0.93
CA MET A 52 19.72 -1.05 -0.27
C MET A 52 20.59 0.19 -0.52
N ALA A 53 19.98 1.37 -0.51
CA ALA A 53 20.68 2.62 -0.77
C ALA A 53 21.82 2.86 0.23
N CYS A 54 21.60 2.64 1.53
CA CYS A 54 22.66 2.73 2.53
C CYS A 54 23.82 1.75 2.26
N LYS A 55 23.53 0.54 1.77
CA LYS A 55 24.58 -0.44 1.42
C LYS A 55 25.37 -0.02 0.18
N THR A 56 24.71 0.61 -0.79
CA THR A 56 25.31 0.98 -2.07
C THR A 56 26.08 2.29 -1.99
N PHE A 57 25.58 3.26 -1.23
CA PHE A 57 26.07 4.63 -1.24
C PHE A 57 26.65 5.11 0.11
N GLY A 58 26.60 4.28 1.15
CA GLY A 58 26.93 4.69 2.52
C GLY A 58 25.69 5.15 3.30
N ALA A 59 25.68 4.96 4.62
CA ALA A 59 24.52 5.30 5.45
C ALA A 59 24.45 6.82 5.74
N GLU A 60 25.60 7.49 5.71
CA GLU A 60 25.79 8.92 5.92
C GLU A 60 25.31 9.78 4.74
N THR A 61 25.23 9.20 3.54
CA THR A 61 24.85 9.91 2.32
C THR A 61 23.35 9.85 2.04
N VAL A 62 22.64 8.87 2.61
CA VAL A 62 21.21 8.63 2.36
C VAL A 62 20.39 9.08 3.58
N PRO A 63 19.62 10.18 3.49
CA PRO A 63 18.83 10.67 4.61
C PRO A 63 17.66 9.73 4.95
N ASN A 64 17.46 9.46 6.24
CA ASN A 64 16.35 8.64 6.74
C ASN A 64 15.05 9.46 6.89
N ILE A 65 14.48 9.89 5.76
CA ILE A 65 13.26 10.72 5.74
C ILE A 65 12.06 10.00 6.39
N PHE A 66 12.03 8.68 6.30
CA PHE A 66 10.95 7.85 6.85
C PHE A 66 11.14 7.47 8.33
N GLY A 67 12.25 7.87 8.97
CA GLY A 67 12.53 7.58 10.38
C GLY A 67 12.55 6.08 10.70
N PHE A 68 13.05 5.24 9.79
CA PHE A 68 13.14 3.80 10.04
C PHE A 68 14.07 3.53 11.24
N LEU A 69 13.58 2.74 12.20
CA LEU A 69 14.43 2.15 13.24
C LEU A 69 15.45 1.23 12.57
N ILE A 70 16.73 1.50 12.83
CA ILE A 70 17.90 0.76 12.36
C ILE A 70 18.12 -0.43 13.30
#